data_AF-A0A674GYS9-F1
#
_entry.id   AF-A0A674GYS9-F1
#
_cell.length_a   1.000
_cell.length_b   1.000
_cell.length_c   1.000
_cell.angle_alpha   90.00
_cell.angle_beta   90.00
_cell.angle_gamma   90.00
#
_symmetry.space_group_name_H-M   'P 1'
#
loop_
_entity.id
_entity.type
_entity.pdbx_description
1 polymer ?
#
loop_
_entity_poly.entity_id
_entity_poly.type
_entity_poly.pdbx_seq_one_letter_code
_entity_poly.pdbx_strand_id
1 'polypeptide(L)'
;MSRQYERMHKELTDKLEHLEQEKHELRRRFENKEGEWEGRVSELESDVKQLQDELEKQQVHLREADREKTRAVQELSEQNQRLLDQLSRASEVERQLSLQVHTLREDFREKHSSSSQHIVRLESLQAEIKMLTDRKRELEHRLSAMMEENDLLQGTVEELQDRVLILERQSHDKDLQLHQSQLELQEVRLSYRQLQGKVEELSEEKSLQNLNTTSTSLLSEIEQSMEAEELEQEREQLRLQLWEAYCQVRYLCSHLRGNDSADSAVSTDSSMDESSETSSAKDVPAGSLRAALSELKRLIQNVLDGADSTSSRRSDDDTLEEQIRRTSEDSRALRELMEGERGKLRQSLEELQRLHSQVTLLSVEMTTLKEERDRLRGAAEDKEASERLLQAIRDRDEAIAKKNAVEVELTKCKIDMMSLNSQLLDAIQQKVNLSQQLEAWQFASSGLFTIWLLWFLI
;
A
#
# COMPACT_ATOMS: atom_id res chain seq x y z
N MET A 1 -149.90 20.65 -98.35
CA MET A 1 -149.54 20.87 -96.93
C MET A 1 -149.20 19.57 -96.20
N SER A 2 -150.09 18.58 -96.03
CA SER A 2 -149.80 17.33 -95.25
C SER A 2 -148.52 16.58 -95.67
N ARG A 3 -148.33 16.30 -96.98
CA ARG A 3 -147.16 15.58 -97.50
C ARG A 3 -145.81 16.32 -97.33
N GLN A 4 -145.82 17.64 -97.10
CA GLN A 4 -144.60 18.40 -96.80
C GLN A 4 -144.28 18.31 -95.31
N TYR A 5 -145.29 18.39 -94.44
CA TYR A 5 -145.11 18.16 -93.00
C TYR A 5 -144.64 16.73 -92.71
N GLU A 6 -145.17 15.72 -93.38
CA GLU A 6 -144.70 14.33 -93.25
C GLU A 6 -143.23 14.16 -93.69
N ARG A 7 -142.78 14.87 -94.73
CA ARG A 7 -141.37 14.86 -95.14
C ARG A 7 -140.48 15.55 -94.12
N MET A 8 -140.88 16.72 -93.62
CA MET A 8 -140.16 17.42 -92.56
C MET A 8 -140.11 16.59 -91.27
N HIS A 9 -141.20 15.89 -90.91
CA HIS A 9 -141.21 15.00 -89.76
C HIS A 9 -140.24 13.83 -89.93
N LYS A 10 -140.17 13.22 -91.12
CA LYS A 10 -139.18 12.17 -91.42
C LYS A 10 -137.74 12.69 -91.33
N GLU A 11 -137.44 13.84 -91.92
CA GLU A 11 -136.11 14.44 -91.82
C GLU A 11 -135.73 14.80 -90.36
N LEU A 12 -136.69 15.18 -89.53
CA LEU A 12 -136.46 15.41 -88.10
C LEU A 12 -136.23 14.09 -87.34
N THR A 13 -136.98 13.03 -87.64
CA THR A 13 -136.75 11.71 -87.02
C THR A 13 -135.41 11.13 -87.44
N ASP A 14 -135.03 11.21 -88.71
CA ASP A 14 -133.74 10.70 -89.20
C ASP A 14 -132.57 11.45 -88.54
N LYS A 15 -132.69 12.77 -88.36
CA LYS A 15 -131.70 13.57 -87.62
C LYS A 15 -131.65 13.21 -86.13
N LEU A 16 -132.81 12.94 -85.51
CA LEU A 16 -132.85 12.49 -84.12
C LEU A 16 -132.19 11.12 -83.98
N GLU A 17 -132.49 10.17 -84.87
CA GLU A 17 -131.86 8.85 -84.89
C GLU A 17 -130.34 8.96 -85.08
N HIS A 18 -129.87 9.84 -85.99
CA HIS A 18 -128.44 10.06 -86.18
C HIS A 18 -127.77 10.65 -84.93
N LEU A 19 -128.38 11.64 -84.29
CA LEU A 19 -127.88 12.22 -83.05
C LEU A 19 -127.88 11.20 -81.89
N GLU A 20 -128.87 10.31 -81.83
CA GLU A 20 -128.90 9.22 -80.86
C GLU A 20 -127.79 8.21 -81.12
N GLN A 21 -127.56 7.82 -82.38
CA GLN A 21 -126.44 6.97 -82.78
C GLN A 21 -125.09 7.59 -82.41
N GLU A 22 -124.84 8.84 -82.80
CA GLU A 22 -123.61 9.58 -82.46
C GLU A 22 -123.41 9.67 -80.94
N LYS A 23 -124.48 9.94 -80.18
CA LYS A 23 -124.44 9.97 -78.72
C LYS A 23 -124.05 8.61 -78.14
N HIS A 24 -124.61 7.50 -78.63
CA HIS A 24 -124.25 6.15 -78.18
C HIS A 24 -122.83 5.75 -78.62
N GLU A 25 -122.37 6.16 -79.80
CA GLU A 25 -121.00 5.96 -80.25
C GLU A 25 -120.01 6.76 -79.42
N LEU A 26 -120.28 8.04 -79.15
CA LEU A 26 -119.42 8.87 -78.32
C LEU A 26 -119.33 8.31 -76.90
N ARG A 27 -120.44 7.90 -76.29
CA ARG A 27 -120.44 7.24 -74.97
C ARG A 27 -119.53 6.01 -74.97
N ARG A 28 -119.69 5.09 -75.93
CA ARG A 28 -118.81 3.91 -76.04
C ARG A 28 -117.34 4.28 -76.26
N ARG A 29 -117.05 5.32 -77.05
CA ARG A 29 -115.68 5.80 -77.25
C ARG A 29 -115.09 6.41 -75.98
N PHE A 30 -115.88 7.12 -75.18
CA PHE A 30 -115.45 7.65 -73.88
C PHE A 30 -115.24 6.52 -72.87
N GLU A 31 -116.17 5.57 -72.76
CA GLU A 31 -116.04 4.38 -71.90
C GLU A 31 -114.79 3.56 -72.26
N ASN A 32 -114.52 3.35 -73.55
CA ASN A 32 -113.29 2.66 -73.98
C ASN A 32 -112.03 3.42 -73.58
N LYS A 33 -112.01 4.75 -73.75
CA LYS A 33 -110.87 5.58 -73.35
C LYS A 33 -110.70 5.58 -71.83
N GLU A 34 -111.80 5.66 -71.07
CA GLU A 34 -111.81 5.54 -69.62
C GLU A 34 -111.19 4.21 -69.18
N GLY A 35 -111.60 3.09 -69.79
CA GLY A 35 -111.00 1.77 -69.53
C GLY A 35 -109.51 1.69 -69.87
N GLU A 36 -109.05 2.31 -70.97
CA GLU A 36 -107.62 2.40 -71.26
C GLU A 36 -106.86 3.25 -70.23
N TRP A 37 -107.47 4.33 -69.72
CA TRP A 37 -106.86 5.15 -68.67
C TRP A 37 -106.84 4.41 -67.33
N GLU A 38 -107.90 3.69 -66.97
CA GLU A 38 -107.94 2.81 -65.81
C GLU A 38 -106.84 1.74 -65.90
N GLY A 39 -106.64 1.15 -67.08
CA GLY A 39 -105.53 0.22 -67.34
C GLY A 39 -104.16 0.86 -67.07
N ARG A 40 -103.88 2.02 -67.69
CA ARG A 40 -102.61 2.75 -67.47
C ARG A 40 -102.41 3.16 -66.01
N VAL A 41 -103.48 3.57 -65.32
CA VAL A 41 -103.43 3.90 -63.89
C VAL A 41 -103.09 2.65 -63.08
N SER A 42 -103.72 1.51 -63.37
CA SER A 42 -103.43 0.26 -62.66
C SER A 42 -102.00 -0.26 -62.85
N GLU A 43 -101.44 -0.08 -64.05
CA GLU A 43 -100.03 -0.38 -64.35
C GLU A 43 -99.11 0.51 -63.50
N LEU A 44 -99.32 1.83 -63.51
CA LEU A 44 -98.53 2.77 -62.71
C LEU A 44 -98.69 2.53 -61.20
N GLU A 45 -99.88 2.18 -60.73
CA GLU A 45 -100.10 1.81 -59.33
C GLU A 45 -99.33 0.54 -58.94
N SER A 46 -99.25 -0.44 -59.84
CA SER A 46 -98.43 -1.63 -59.66
C SER A 46 -96.95 -1.28 -59.64
N ASP A 47 -96.47 -0.46 -60.58
CA ASP A 47 -95.07 -0.03 -60.66
C ASP A 47 -94.65 0.76 -59.42
N VAL A 48 -95.51 1.66 -58.92
CA VAL A 48 -95.25 2.40 -57.68
C VAL A 48 -95.13 1.45 -56.49
N LYS A 49 -96.00 0.44 -56.37
CA LYS A 49 -95.91 -0.56 -55.31
C LYS A 49 -94.62 -1.39 -55.42
N GLN A 50 -94.26 -1.82 -56.63
CA GLN A 50 -93.02 -2.58 -56.85
C GLN A 50 -91.77 -1.76 -56.49
N LEU A 51 -91.71 -0.50 -56.93
CA LEU A 51 -90.60 0.40 -56.60
C LEU A 51 -90.54 0.70 -55.10
N GLN A 52 -91.69 0.79 -54.41
CA GLN A 52 -91.74 0.92 -52.95
C GLN A 52 -91.17 -0.32 -52.27
N ASP A 53 -91.61 -1.52 -52.66
CA ASP A 53 -91.12 -2.78 -52.09
C ASP A 53 -89.61 -2.98 -52.35
N GLU A 54 -89.14 -2.65 -53.56
CA GLU A 54 -87.71 -2.72 -53.89
C GLU A 54 -86.89 -1.72 -53.10
N LEU A 55 -87.37 -0.49 -52.94
CA LEU A 55 -86.73 0.52 -52.12
C LEU A 55 -86.63 0.06 -50.65
N GLU A 56 -87.71 -0.49 -50.09
CA GLU A 56 -87.71 -1.02 -48.72
C GLU A 56 -86.71 -2.17 -48.55
N LYS A 57 -86.70 -3.13 -49.48
CA LYS A 57 -85.73 -4.24 -49.49
C LYS A 57 -84.29 -3.75 -49.54
N GLN A 58 -83.98 -2.81 -50.44
CA GLN A 58 -82.64 -2.23 -50.56
C GLN A 58 -82.24 -1.49 -49.28
N GLN A 59 -83.16 -0.72 -48.68
CA GLN A 59 -82.87 -0.05 -47.42
C GLN A 59 -82.62 -1.03 -46.27
N VAL A 60 -83.35 -2.15 -46.19
CA VAL A 60 -83.10 -3.18 -45.18
C VAL A 60 -81.73 -3.82 -45.39
N HIS A 61 -81.40 -4.21 -46.63
CA HIS A 61 -80.09 -4.80 -46.95
C HIS A 61 -78.93 -3.85 -46.66
N LEU A 62 -79.06 -2.55 -46.95
CA LEU A 62 -78.03 -1.56 -46.60
C LEU A 62 -77.86 -1.47 -45.08
N ARG A 63 -78.95 -1.44 -44.31
CA ARG A 63 -78.87 -1.42 -42.83
C ARG A 63 -78.24 -2.70 -42.29
N GLU A 64 -78.50 -3.85 -42.88
CA GLU A 64 -77.87 -5.12 -42.51
C GLU A 64 -76.37 -5.14 -42.82
N ALA A 65 -76.00 -4.73 -44.03
CA ALA A 65 -74.60 -4.61 -44.43
C ALA A 65 -73.83 -3.63 -43.54
N ASP A 66 -74.43 -2.51 -43.15
CA ASP A 66 -73.80 -1.57 -42.24
C ASP A 66 -73.66 -2.15 -40.83
N ARG A 67 -74.64 -2.91 -40.34
CA ARG A 67 -74.50 -3.66 -39.07
C ARG A 67 -73.35 -4.67 -39.16
N GLU A 68 -73.23 -5.42 -40.24
CA GLU A 68 -72.13 -6.38 -40.44
C GLU A 68 -70.77 -5.67 -40.51
N LYS A 69 -70.66 -4.56 -41.25
CA LYS A 69 -69.44 -3.73 -41.27
C LYS A 69 -69.08 -3.25 -39.87
N THR A 70 -70.04 -2.75 -39.09
CA THR A 70 -69.76 -2.28 -37.72
C THR A 70 -69.31 -3.41 -36.81
N ARG A 71 -69.87 -4.62 -36.92
CA ARG A 71 -69.40 -5.80 -36.18
C ARG A 71 -67.98 -6.18 -36.56
N ALA A 72 -67.67 -6.25 -37.86
CA ALA A 72 -66.32 -6.56 -38.33
C ALA A 72 -65.29 -5.52 -37.86
N VAL A 73 -65.64 -4.23 -37.89
CA VAL A 73 -64.77 -3.15 -37.37
C VAL A 73 -64.56 -3.29 -35.86
N GLN A 74 -65.60 -3.61 -35.10
CA GLN A 74 -65.49 -3.86 -33.66
C GLN A 74 -64.56 -5.05 -33.38
N GLU A 75 -64.77 -6.19 -34.03
CA GLU A 75 -63.91 -7.37 -33.87
C GLU A 75 -62.44 -7.07 -34.21
N LEU A 76 -62.17 -6.39 -35.32
CA LEU A 76 -60.81 -5.98 -35.70
C LEU A 76 -60.22 -4.99 -34.69
N SER A 77 -61.01 -4.05 -34.17
CA SER A 77 -60.54 -3.09 -33.16
C SER A 77 -60.21 -3.78 -31.83
N GLU A 78 -61.01 -4.76 -31.40
CA GLU A 78 -60.74 -5.56 -30.21
C GLU A 78 -59.49 -6.43 -30.39
N GLN A 79 -59.34 -7.06 -31.56
CA GLN A 79 -58.13 -7.83 -31.87
C GLN A 79 -56.88 -6.95 -31.84
N ASN A 80 -56.93 -5.77 -32.47
CA ASN A 80 -55.84 -4.82 -32.44
C ASN A 80 -55.52 -4.36 -31.01
N GLN A 81 -56.53 -4.07 -30.19
CA GLN A 81 -56.32 -3.71 -28.79
C GLN A 81 -55.67 -4.86 -28.00
N ARG A 82 -56.11 -6.10 -28.18
CA ARG A 82 -55.50 -7.27 -27.53
C ARG A 82 -54.04 -7.45 -27.94
N LEU A 83 -53.71 -7.26 -29.22
CA LEU A 83 -52.33 -7.34 -29.71
C LEU A 83 -51.46 -6.20 -29.16
N LEU A 84 -51.99 -4.98 -29.07
CA LEU A 84 -51.30 -3.85 -28.44
C LEU A 84 -51.03 -4.11 -26.96
N ASP A 85 -52.01 -4.65 -26.23
CA ASP A 85 -51.85 -5.01 -24.83
C ASP A 85 -50.79 -6.11 -24.66
N GLN A 86 -50.77 -7.13 -25.53
CA GLN A 86 -49.74 -8.16 -25.53
C GLN A 86 -48.34 -7.59 -25.81
N LEU A 87 -48.21 -6.71 -26.80
CA LEU A 87 -46.95 -6.05 -27.13
C LEU A 87 -46.46 -5.18 -25.97
N SER A 88 -47.35 -4.43 -25.32
CA SER A 88 -47.02 -3.60 -24.16
C SER A 88 -46.55 -4.42 -22.95
N ARG A 89 -47.16 -5.60 -22.73
CA ARG A 89 -46.71 -6.53 -21.68
C ARG A 89 -45.35 -7.13 -22.02
N ALA A 90 -45.14 -7.50 -23.28
CA ALA A 90 -43.87 -8.05 -23.74
C ALA A 90 -42.75 -7.01 -23.60
N SER A 91 -42.97 -5.75 -23.98
CA SER A 91 -41.98 -4.67 -23.85
C SER A 91 -41.69 -4.35 -22.38
N GLU A 92 -42.69 -4.40 -21.49
CA GLU A 92 -42.48 -4.22 -20.05
C GLU A 92 -41.64 -5.35 -19.45
N VAL A 93 -41.89 -6.60 -19.83
CA VAL A 93 -41.06 -7.74 -19.42
C VAL A 93 -39.63 -7.62 -19.97
N GLU A 94 -39.45 -7.21 -21.23
CA GLU A 94 -38.13 -6.97 -21.82
C GLU A 94 -37.37 -5.86 -21.08
N ARG A 95 -38.06 -4.78 -20.70
CA ARG A 95 -37.51 -3.69 -19.88
C ARG A 95 -37.05 -4.20 -18.51
N GLN A 96 -37.86 -5.03 -17.85
CA GLN A 96 -37.53 -5.63 -16.56
C GLN A 96 -36.32 -6.57 -16.66
N LEU A 97 -36.28 -7.44 -17.68
CA LEU A 97 -35.14 -8.31 -17.93
C LEU A 97 -33.87 -7.51 -18.25
N SER A 98 -33.99 -6.43 -19.01
CA SER A 98 -32.87 -5.53 -19.32
C SER A 98 -32.31 -4.88 -18.06
N LEU A 99 -33.17 -4.44 -17.13
CA LEU A 99 -32.74 -3.94 -15.83
C LEU A 99 -32.05 -5.02 -15.00
N GLN A 100 -32.59 -6.24 -14.94
CA GLN A 100 -31.95 -7.36 -14.23
C GLN A 100 -30.56 -7.70 -14.82
N VAL A 101 -30.43 -7.67 -16.15
CA VAL A 101 -29.13 -7.88 -16.81
C VAL A 101 -28.16 -6.74 -16.46
N HIS A 102 -28.65 -5.50 -16.39
CA HIS A 102 -27.82 -4.36 -15.97
C HIS A 102 -27.30 -4.54 -14.53
N THR A 103 -28.19 -4.84 -13.58
CA THR A 103 -27.80 -5.05 -12.18
C THR A 103 -26.83 -6.21 -12.04
N LEU A 104 -27.06 -7.33 -12.72
CA LEU A 104 -26.13 -8.45 -12.71
C LEU A 104 -24.76 -8.07 -13.31
N ARG A 105 -24.73 -7.27 -14.38
CA ARG A 105 -23.46 -6.78 -14.96
C ARG A 105 -22.71 -5.86 -13.99
N GLU A 106 -23.41 -5.03 -13.23
CA GLU A 106 -22.83 -4.22 -12.18
C GLU A 106 -22.27 -5.09 -11.06
N ASP A 107 -23.03 -6.06 -10.56
CA ASP A 107 -22.57 -7.02 -9.55
C ASP A 107 -21.31 -7.77 -10.01
N PHE A 108 -21.26 -8.21 -11.27
CA PHE A 108 -20.07 -8.86 -11.83
C PHE A 108 -18.89 -7.90 -11.95
N ARG A 109 -19.14 -6.63 -12.32
CA ARG A 109 -18.09 -5.60 -12.39
C ARG A 109 -17.53 -5.30 -11.01
N GLU A 110 -18.38 -5.18 -10.00
CA GLU A 110 -17.96 -4.97 -8.62
C GLU A 110 -17.16 -6.16 -8.10
N LYS A 111 -17.65 -7.39 -8.27
CA LYS A 111 -16.92 -8.62 -7.91
C LYS A 111 -15.58 -8.74 -8.64
N HIS A 112 -15.54 -8.37 -9.91
CA HIS A 112 -14.29 -8.36 -10.67
C HIS A 112 -13.33 -7.29 -10.12
N SER A 113 -13.83 -6.09 -9.79
CA SER A 113 -13.01 -5.03 -9.21
C SER A 113 -12.46 -5.41 -7.83
N SER A 114 -13.26 -6.02 -6.96
CA SER A 114 -12.82 -6.47 -5.64
C SER A 114 -11.84 -7.65 -5.77
N SER A 115 -12.11 -8.61 -6.65
CA SER A 115 -11.17 -9.69 -6.96
C SER A 115 -9.83 -9.16 -7.47
N SER A 116 -9.85 -8.20 -8.40
CA SER A 116 -8.65 -7.53 -8.90
C SER A 116 -7.88 -6.81 -7.78
N GLN A 117 -8.58 -6.11 -6.87
CA GLN A 117 -7.96 -5.50 -5.69
C GLN A 117 -7.34 -6.56 -4.75
N HIS A 118 -8.02 -7.70 -4.55
CA HIS A 118 -7.48 -8.81 -3.75
C HIS A 118 -6.23 -9.42 -4.40
N ILE A 119 -6.21 -9.57 -5.73
CA ILE A 119 -5.05 -10.06 -6.48
C ILE A 119 -3.86 -9.11 -6.28
N VAL A 120 -4.05 -7.80 -6.44
CA VAL A 120 -2.97 -6.82 -6.23
C VAL A 120 -2.44 -6.85 -4.78
N ARG A 121 -3.33 -6.99 -3.79
CA ARG A 121 -2.93 -7.14 -2.37
C ARG A 121 -2.16 -8.45 -2.12
N LEU A 122 -2.54 -9.54 -2.79
CA LEU A 122 -1.82 -10.80 -2.70
C LEU A 122 -0.44 -10.69 -3.35
N GLU A 123 -0.31 -10.04 -4.50
CA GLU A 123 0.96 -9.78 -5.17
C GLU A 123 1.89 -8.92 -4.30
N SER A 124 1.37 -7.89 -3.64
CA SER A 124 2.17 -7.05 -2.72
C SER A 124 2.66 -7.84 -1.51
N LEU A 125 1.79 -8.64 -0.89
CA LEU A 125 2.17 -9.50 0.25
C LEU A 125 3.16 -10.58 -0.17
N GLN A 126 3.00 -11.17 -1.35
CA GLN A 126 3.97 -12.12 -1.90
C GLN A 126 5.34 -11.48 -2.13
N ALA A 127 5.38 -10.23 -2.61
CA ALA A 127 6.63 -9.49 -2.79
C ALA A 127 7.30 -9.18 -1.44
N GLU A 128 6.53 -8.79 -0.42
CA GLU A 128 7.01 -8.57 0.93
C GLU A 128 7.58 -9.85 1.55
N ILE A 129 6.87 -10.98 1.43
CA ILE A 129 7.35 -12.28 1.89
C ILE A 129 8.66 -12.64 1.19
N LYS A 130 8.76 -12.45 -0.14
CA LYS A 130 10.01 -12.72 -0.88
C LYS A 130 11.17 -11.88 -0.32
N MET A 131 10.97 -10.57 -0.16
CA MET A 131 11.97 -9.67 0.43
C MET A 131 12.40 -10.11 1.83
N LEU A 132 11.45 -10.49 2.69
CA LEU A 132 11.74 -11.00 4.04
C LEU A 132 12.49 -12.34 3.99
N THR A 133 12.14 -13.24 3.07
CA THR A 133 12.86 -14.51 2.91
C THR A 133 14.28 -14.30 2.40
N ASP A 134 14.51 -13.36 1.49
CA ASP A 134 15.85 -13.03 1.00
C ASP A 134 16.69 -12.38 2.10
N ARG A 135 16.09 -11.48 2.89
CA ARG A 135 16.76 -10.91 4.06
C ARG A 135 17.10 -11.97 5.11
N LYS A 136 16.20 -12.93 5.36
CA LYS A 136 16.46 -14.06 6.25
C LYS A 136 17.65 -14.89 5.75
N ARG A 137 17.68 -15.25 4.46
CA ARG A 137 18.80 -15.98 3.85
C ARG A 137 20.12 -15.24 3.99
N GLU A 138 20.11 -13.91 3.77
CA GLU A 138 21.31 -13.10 3.94
C GLU A 138 21.82 -13.12 5.39
N LEU A 139 20.93 -13.03 6.37
CA LEU A 139 21.29 -13.13 7.79
C LEU A 139 21.79 -14.52 8.15
N GLU A 140 21.18 -15.58 7.63
CA GLU A 140 21.65 -16.97 7.80
C GLU A 140 23.06 -17.14 7.22
N HIS A 141 23.33 -16.62 6.01
CA HIS A 141 24.66 -16.65 5.41
C HIS A 141 25.70 -15.88 6.24
N ARG A 142 25.35 -14.69 6.75
CA ARG A 142 26.23 -13.92 7.65
C ARG A 142 26.51 -14.67 8.95
N LEU A 143 25.50 -15.32 9.52
CA LEU A 143 25.67 -16.12 10.73
C LEU A 143 26.61 -17.31 10.48
N SER A 144 26.43 -18.04 9.38
CA SER A 144 27.33 -19.14 9.00
C SER A 144 28.76 -18.67 8.81
N ALA A 145 29.00 -17.54 8.14
CA ALA A 145 30.34 -16.99 7.98
C ALA A 145 30.99 -16.62 9.33
N MET A 146 30.23 -15.99 10.24
CA MET A 146 30.72 -15.69 11.59
C MET A 146 30.99 -16.95 12.42
N MET A 147 30.22 -18.03 12.21
CA MET A 147 30.49 -19.33 12.84
C MET A 147 31.78 -19.94 12.31
N GLU A 148 32.01 -19.93 10.99
CA GLU A 148 33.25 -20.40 10.39
C GLU A 148 34.47 -19.60 10.90
N GLU A 149 34.36 -18.28 11.01
CA GLU A 149 35.40 -17.45 11.62
C GLU A 149 35.63 -17.79 13.11
N ASN A 150 34.56 -18.10 13.86
CA ASN A 150 34.67 -18.51 15.26
C ASN A 150 35.39 -19.86 15.40
N ASP A 151 35.03 -20.84 14.56
CA ASP A 151 35.69 -22.16 14.53
C ASP A 151 37.18 -22.02 14.18
N LEU A 152 37.54 -21.15 13.24
CA LEU A 152 38.94 -20.83 12.92
C LEU A 152 39.66 -20.20 14.12
N LEU A 153 39.04 -19.22 14.77
CA LEU A 153 39.61 -18.58 15.97
C LEU A 153 39.77 -19.59 17.11
N GLN A 154 38.79 -20.46 17.33
CA GLN A 154 38.88 -21.53 18.31
C GLN A 154 40.06 -22.46 18.00
N GLY A 155 40.23 -22.86 16.74
CA GLY A 155 41.41 -23.60 16.29
C GLY A 155 42.73 -22.88 16.62
N THR A 156 42.82 -21.58 16.36
CA THR A 156 44.03 -20.81 16.73
C THR A 156 44.24 -20.73 18.25
N VAL A 157 43.17 -20.67 19.04
CA VAL A 157 43.25 -20.68 20.50
C VAL A 157 43.75 -22.03 21.01
N GLU A 158 43.26 -23.14 20.45
CA GLU A 158 43.74 -24.50 20.77
C GLU A 158 45.23 -24.65 20.44
N GLU A 159 45.68 -24.19 19.27
CA GLU A 159 47.11 -24.18 18.90
C GLU A 159 47.97 -23.34 19.86
N LEU A 160 47.47 -22.19 20.28
CA LEU A 160 48.15 -21.34 21.27
C LEU A 160 48.20 -22.00 22.65
N GLN A 161 47.12 -22.68 23.07
CA GLN A 161 47.08 -23.45 24.32
C GLN A 161 48.11 -24.59 24.32
N ASP A 162 48.21 -25.35 23.21
CA ASP A 162 49.23 -26.38 23.04
C ASP A 162 50.65 -25.81 23.13
N ARG A 163 50.88 -24.64 22.52
CA ARG A 163 52.16 -23.94 22.58
C ARG A 163 52.50 -23.47 24.00
N VAL A 164 51.52 -22.98 24.75
CA VAL A 164 51.68 -22.62 26.18
C VAL A 164 52.04 -23.85 26.99
N LEU A 165 51.34 -24.98 26.82
CA LEU A 165 51.65 -26.24 27.51
C LEU A 165 53.08 -26.72 27.24
N ILE A 166 53.57 -26.59 25.99
CA ILE A 166 54.96 -26.92 25.66
C ILE A 166 55.94 -25.98 26.36
N LEU A 167 55.67 -24.67 26.36
CA LEU A 167 56.53 -23.68 27.03
C LEU A 167 56.52 -23.86 28.56
N GLU A 168 55.39 -24.21 29.17
CA GLU A 168 55.29 -24.54 30.60
C GLU A 168 56.13 -25.77 30.94
N ARG A 169 56.07 -26.82 30.13
CA ARG A 169 56.95 -28.00 30.29
C ARG A 169 58.42 -27.63 30.17
N GLN A 170 58.78 -26.82 29.18
CA GLN A 170 60.16 -26.35 29.01
C GLN A 170 60.62 -25.49 30.20
N SER A 171 59.76 -24.63 30.74
CA SER A 171 60.06 -23.85 31.94
C SER A 171 60.30 -24.77 33.12
N HIS A 172 59.43 -25.76 33.33
CA HIS A 172 59.59 -26.72 34.42
C HIS A 172 60.88 -27.54 34.28
N ASP A 173 61.22 -28.00 33.09
CA ASP A 173 62.48 -28.70 32.82
C ASP A 173 63.69 -27.79 33.09
N LYS A 174 63.61 -26.50 32.75
CA LYS A 174 64.65 -25.50 33.05
C LYS A 174 64.77 -25.24 34.54
N ASP A 175 63.66 -25.16 35.27
CA ASP A 175 63.66 -25.02 36.72
C ASP A 175 64.28 -26.25 37.40
N LEU A 176 63.98 -27.45 36.91
CA LEU A 176 64.62 -28.70 37.37
C LEU A 176 66.14 -28.70 37.10
N GLN A 177 66.57 -28.28 35.90
CA GLN A 177 67.99 -28.15 35.56
C GLN A 177 68.71 -27.13 36.47
N LEU A 178 68.07 -25.98 36.72
CA LEU A 178 68.60 -24.97 37.64
C LEU A 178 68.71 -25.52 39.06
N HIS A 179 67.71 -26.26 39.54
CA HIS A 179 67.73 -26.87 40.85
C HIS A 179 68.85 -27.92 40.99
N GLN A 180 69.03 -28.77 39.98
CA GLN A 180 70.14 -29.74 39.92
C GLN A 180 71.50 -29.02 39.96
N SER A 181 71.70 -28.01 39.12
CA SER A 181 72.94 -27.21 39.12
C SER A 181 73.19 -26.51 40.46
N GLN A 182 72.14 -26.05 41.14
CA GLN A 182 72.25 -25.48 42.49
C GLN A 182 72.72 -26.51 43.52
N LEU A 183 72.20 -27.74 43.47
CA LEU A 183 72.62 -28.84 44.35
C LEU A 183 74.08 -29.22 44.08
N GLU A 184 74.45 -29.42 42.82
CA GLU A 184 75.85 -29.69 42.43
C GLU A 184 76.79 -28.57 42.89
N LEU A 185 76.40 -27.31 42.72
CA LEU A 185 77.17 -26.16 43.20
C LEU A 185 77.30 -26.16 44.73
N GLN A 186 76.26 -26.55 45.48
CA GLN A 186 76.34 -26.70 46.93
C GLN A 186 77.30 -27.83 47.33
N GLU A 187 77.25 -28.98 46.67
CA GLU A 187 78.18 -30.09 46.89
C GLU A 187 79.62 -29.69 46.60
N VAL A 188 79.87 -29.00 45.48
CA VAL A 188 81.19 -28.46 45.12
C VAL A 188 81.65 -27.40 46.12
N ARG A 189 80.75 -26.54 46.61
CA ARG A 189 81.10 -25.56 47.67
C ARG A 189 81.44 -26.25 48.99
N LEU A 190 80.73 -27.32 49.35
CA LEU A 190 81.02 -28.10 50.55
C LEU A 190 82.36 -28.84 50.41
N SER A 191 82.61 -29.47 49.26
CA SER A 191 83.89 -30.15 49.00
C SER A 191 85.04 -29.15 48.92
N TYR A 192 84.84 -27.98 48.32
CA TYR A 192 85.79 -26.87 48.34
C TYR A 192 86.09 -26.41 49.76
N ARG A 193 85.08 -26.22 50.62
CA ARG A 193 85.30 -25.90 52.05
C ARG A 193 86.06 -26.99 52.78
N GLN A 194 85.77 -28.27 52.50
CA GLN A 194 86.51 -29.40 53.08
C GLN A 194 87.96 -29.43 52.61
N LEU A 195 88.21 -29.21 51.31
CA LEU A 195 89.56 -29.09 50.75
C LEU A 195 90.29 -27.88 51.31
N GLN A 196 89.62 -26.74 51.44
CA GLN A 196 90.15 -25.54 52.06
C GLN A 196 90.54 -25.82 53.51
N GLY A 197 89.68 -26.49 54.30
CA GLY A 197 90.01 -26.94 55.64
C GLY A 197 91.23 -27.86 55.67
N LYS A 198 91.36 -28.81 54.73
CA LYS A 198 92.57 -29.65 54.61
C LYS A 198 93.81 -28.86 54.21
N VAL A 199 93.68 -27.83 53.38
CA VAL A 199 94.78 -26.93 53.03
C VAL A 199 95.17 -26.09 54.24
N GLU A 200 94.20 -25.63 55.03
CA GLU A 200 94.42 -24.94 56.29
C GLU A 200 95.13 -25.88 57.29
N GLU A 201 94.67 -27.12 57.48
CA GLU A 201 95.35 -28.16 58.26
C GLU A 201 96.77 -28.43 57.77
N LEU A 202 96.99 -28.60 56.45
CA LEU A 202 98.33 -28.76 55.86
C LEU A 202 99.18 -27.49 56.03
N SER A 203 98.58 -26.31 56.02
CA SER A 203 99.27 -25.05 56.26
C SER A 203 99.61 -24.88 57.73
N GLU A 204 98.78 -25.37 58.64
CA GLU A 204 99.03 -25.44 60.08
C GLU A 204 100.10 -26.49 60.37
N GLU A 205 100.06 -27.67 59.75
CA GLU A 205 101.12 -28.69 59.78
C GLU A 205 102.44 -28.14 59.23
N LYS A 206 102.40 -27.36 58.13
CA LYS A 206 103.56 -26.63 57.61
C LYS A 206 104.01 -25.53 58.57
N SER A 207 103.10 -24.86 59.27
CA SER A 207 103.44 -23.86 60.30
C SER A 207 104.07 -24.51 61.54
N LEU A 208 103.60 -25.70 61.92
CA LEU A 208 104.09 -26.51 63.04
C LEU A 208 105.42 -27.21 62.67
N GLN A 209 105.62 -27.56 61.38
CA GLN A 209 106.93 -27.93 60.84
C GLN A 209 107.89 -26.73 60.81
N ASN A 210 107.41 -25.53 60.46
CA ASN A 210 108.22 -24.30 60.48
C ASN A 210 108.57 -23.83 61.92
N LEU A 211 107.77 -24.18 62.92
CA LEU A 211 108.05 -23.87 64.34
C LEU A 211 109.08 -24.83 64.98
N ASN A 212 109.39 -25.98 64.36
CA ASN A 212 110.32 -26.98 64.91
C ASN A 212 111.63 -27.14 64.11
N THR A 213 111.92 -26.25 63.17
CA THR A 213 113.25 -26.19 62.52
C THR A 213 113.73 -24.75 62.38
N THR A 214 114.15 -24.15 63.49
CA THR A 214 115.19 -23.12 63.44
C THR A 214 116.25 -23.41 64.49
N SER A 215 117.30 -24.10 64.02
CA SER A 215 118.66 -24.02 64.55
C SER A 215 119.58 -23.88 63.33
N THR A 216 120.02 -22.72 62.83
CA THR A 216 119.69 -21.28 63.00
C THR A 216 120.89 -20.57 62.34
N SER A 217 120.89 -20.20 61.04
CA SER A 217 122.07 -19.56 60.38
C SER A 217 121.94 -19.49 58.84
N LEU A 218 122.10 -18.27 58.29
CA LEU A 218 122.89 -17.83 57.12
C LEU A 218 122.89 -18.59 55.77
N LEU A 219 122.00 -19.55 55.50
CA LEU A 219 121.89 -20.15 54.16
C LEU A 219 120.52 -19.98 53.47
N SER A 220 119.44 -19.60 54.18
CA SER A 220 118.13 -19.31 53.55
C SER A 220 117.88 -17.82 53.24
N GLU A 221 118.71 -16.91 53.75
CA GLU A 221 118.64 -15.46 53.39
C GLU A 221 119.29 -15.16 52.04
N ILE A 222 120.19 -16.02 51.55
CA ILE A 222 120.89 -15.79 50.27
C ILE A 222 120.09 -16.38 49.09
N GLU A 223 119.29 -17.44 49.30
CA GLU A 223 118.42 -18.01 48.26
C GLU A 223 117.05 -17.31 48.15
N GLN A 224 116.51 -16.71 49.22
CA GLN A 224 115.26 -15.92 49.15
C GLN A 224 115.45 -14.45 48.73
N SER A 225 116.69 -14.01 48.46
CA SER A 225 116.93 -12.79 47.69
C SER A 225 116.93 -13.01 46.16
N MET A 226 116.89 -14.28 45.72
CA MET A 226 116.72 -14.65 44.30
C MET A 226 115.28 -15.04 43.94
N GLU A 227 114.49 -15.60 44.87
CA GLU A 227 113.04 -15.78 44.67
C GLU A 227 112.24 -14.46 44.75
N ALA A 228 112.85 -13.40 45.30
CA ALA A 228 112.33 -12.03 45.22
C ALA A 228 112.43 -11.43 43.80
N GLU A 229 113.23 -12.00 42.89
CA GLU A 229 113.32 -11.59 41.48
C GLU A 229 112.27 -12.29 40.59
N GLU A 230 111.84 -13.52 40.92
CA GLU A 230 110.77 -14.21 40.16
C GLU A 230 109.36 -13.68 40.50
N LEU A 231 109.11 -13.31 41.77
CA LEU A 231 107.88 -12.58 42.13
C LEU A 231 107.85 -11.13 41.62
N GLU A 232 109.00 -10.55 41.25
CA GLU A 232 109.04 -9.27 40.54
C GLU A 232 108.56 -9.39 39.09
N GLN A 233 108.79 -10.54 38.43
CA GLN A 233 108.31 -10.82 37.08
C GLN A 233 106.80 -11.08 37.01
N GLU A 234 106.22 -11.84 37.96
CA GLU A 234 104.75 -12.01 38.02
C GLU A 234 104.04 -10.71 38.44
N ARG A 235 104.66 -9.91 39.32
CA ARG A 235 104.15 -8.56 39.66
C ARG A 235 104.22 -7.64 38.45
N GLU A 236 105.21 -7.76 37.57
CA GLU A 236 105.31 -7.01 36.31
C GLU A 236 104.30 -7.49 35.26
N GLN A 237 103.95 -8.77 35.23
CA GLN A 237 102.96 -9.34 34.32
C GLN A 237 101.51 -8.95 34.70
N LEU A 238 101.19 -8.92 36.00
CA LEU A 238 99.94 -8.34 36.50
C LEU A 238 99.88 -6.81 36.32
N ARG A 239 101.03 -6.12 36.35
CA ARG A 239 101.13 -4.68 36.07
C ARG A 239 100.92 -4.36 34.58
N LEU A 240 101.33 -5.25 33.68
CA LEU A 240 101.04 -5.20 32.24
C LEU A 240 99.55 -5.44 31.95
N GLN A 241 98.89 -6.38 32.62
CA GLN A 241 97.44 -6.61 32.47
C GLN A 241 96.59 -5.46 33.06
N LEU A 242 97.04 -4.85 34.17
CA LEU A 242 96.40 -3.64 34.70
C LEU A 242 96.61 -2.43 33.78
N TRP A 243 97.76 -2.35 33.11
CA TRP A 243 98.04 -1.34 32.09
C TRP A 243 97.19 -1.57 30.83
N GLU A 244 96.99 -2.81 30.37
CA GLU A 244 96.05 -3.14 29.29
C GLU A 244 94.60 -2.76 29.65
N ALA A 245 94.14 -3.05 30.88
CA ALA A 245 92.81 -2.66 31.34
C ALA A 245 92.66 -1.12 31.45
N TYR A 246 93.68 -0.42 31.92
CA TYR A 246 93.73 1.05 31.94
C TYR A 246 93.76 1.65 30.53
N CYS A 247 94.50 1.05 29.59
CA CYS A 247 94.54 1.44 28.18
C CYS A 247 93.22 1.14 27.46
N GLN A 248 92.51 0.06 27.77
CA GLN A 248 91.18 -0.26 27.22
C GLN A 248 90.10 0.70 27.75
N VAL A 249 90.14 1.09 29.03
CA VAL A 249 89.24 2.12 29.59
C VAL A 249 89.57 3.50 29.01
N ARG A 250 90.85 3.83 28.82
CA ARG A 250 91.27 5.07 28.16
C ARG A 250 90.92 5.09 26.66
N TYR A 251 90.97 3.94 25.98
CA TYR A 251 90.50 3.75 24.60
C TYR A 251 88.99 3.96 24.47
N LEU A 252 88.18 3.36 25.37
CA LEU A 252 86.73 3.59 25.44
C LEU A 252 86.37 5.05 25.77
N CYS A 253 87.12 5.70 26.66
CA CYS A 253 86.98 7.14 26.93
C CYS A 253 87.36 8.03 25.74
N SER A 254 88.34 7.63 24.91
CA SER A 254 88.68 8.33 23.66
C SER A 254 87.70 8.04 22.52
N HIS A 255 87.06 6.86 22.50
CA HIS A 255 86.06 6.50 21.50
C HIS A 255 84.71 7.20 21.76
N LEU A 256 84.33 7.36 23.03
CA LEU A 256 83.18 8.19 23.44
C LEU A 256 83.44 9.70 23.28
N ARG A 257 84.71 10.13 23.25
CA ARG A 257 85.11 11.51 22.93
C ARG A 257 85.30 11.73 21.41
N GLY A 258 85.33 10.65 20.62
CA GLY A 258 85.70 10.66 19.20
C GLY A 258 84.56 10.40 18.22
N ASN A 259 83.36 10.00 18.68
CA ASN A 259 82.18 9.85 17.82
C ASN A 259 81.18 10.99 17.94
N ASP A 260 81.70 12.22 18.05
CA ASP A 260 81.05 13.44 17.56
C ASP A 260 82.12 14.48 17.19
N SER A 261 83.13 14.07 16.40
CA SER A 261 83.98 15.02 15.69
C SER A 261 83.26 15.47 14.41
N ALA A 262 82.28 16.35 14.57
CA ALA A 262 82.01 17.40 13.60
C ALA A 262 81.47 18.62 14.35
N ASP A 263 82.33 19.63 14.43
CA ASP A 263 82.01 21.03 14.71
C ASP A 263 81.40 21.38 16.07
N SER A 264 82.27 21.80 17.00
CA SER A 264 82.39 23.24 17.33
C SER A 264 83.07 23.42 18.69
N ALA A 265 84.39 23.66 18.68
CA ALA A 265 85.10 24.19 19.85
C ALA A 265 85.38 25.69 19.64
N VAL A 266 84.69 26.53 20.42
CA VAL A 266 85.24 27.79 20.91
C VAL A 266 85.91 27.48 22.25
N SER A 267 87.16 27.89 22.33
CA SER A 267 88.15 27.66 23.37
C SER A 267 87.79 28.23 24.74
N THR A 268 88.32 27.61 25.78
CA THR A 268 88.96 28.27 26.93
C THR A 268 89.68 27.18 27.76
N ASP A 269 91.02 27.19 27.74
CA ASP A 269 91.88 27.76 28.80
C ASP A 269 91.74 26.95 30.10
N SER A 270 92.70 26.13 30.52
CA SER A 270 94.02 26.51 31.04
C SER A 270 94.72 25.19 31.45
N SER A 271 95.91 24.92 30.90
CA SER A 271 97.24 25.13 31.52
C SER A 271 97.76 23.94 32.34
N MET A 272 98.95 23.46 31.97
CA MET A 272 99.89 22.63 32.75
C MET A 272 99.36 21.22 33.07
N ASP A 273 99.92 20.15 32.53
CA ASP A 273 101.33 19.77 32.59
C ASP A 273 101.71 18.90 31.38
N GLU A 274 102.89 19.18 30.84
CA GLU A 274 103.57 18.41 29.81
C GLU A 274 104.27 17.22 30.49
N SER A 275 104.38 16.11 29.78
CA SER A 275 105.25 14.98 30.12
C SER A 275 104.77 14.04 31.22
N SER A 276 104.13 12.94 30.82
CA SER A 276 104.83 11.65 30.94
C SER A 276 104.31 10.67 29.90
N GLU A 277 105.13 10.38 28.90
CA GLU A 277 105.15 9.08 28.26
C GLU A 277 105.33 8.02 29.36
N THR A 278 104.26 7.35 29.78
CA THR A 278 104.36 6.11 30.56
C THR A 278 104.22 4.94 29.59
N SER A 279 105.26 4.73 28.79
CA SER A 279 105.49 3.56 27.93
C SER A 279 106.04 2.37 28.74
N SER A 280 105.79 2.32 30.05
CA SER A 280 106.25 1.24 30.91
C SER A 280 105.43 1.12 32.18
N ALA A 281 105.22 -0.12 32.61
CA ALA A 281 104.35 -0.51 33.72
C ALA A 281 104.86 -0.06 35.11
N LYS A 282 106.00 0.62 35.24
CA LYS A 282 106.62 0.92 36.54
C LYS A 282 106.08 2.15 37.29
N ASP A 283 105.35 3.06 36.64
CA ASP A 283 104.84 4.30 37.28
C ASP A 283 103.33 4.47 37.18
N VAL A 284 102.58 3.60 37.86
CA VAL A 284 101.13 3.80 38.08
C VAL A 284 100.93 4.31 39.51
N PRO A 285 100.55 5.59 39.72
CA PRO A 285 100.15 6.07 41.03
C PRO A 285 98.85 5.37 41.47
N ALA A 286 98.80 4.93 42.72
CA ALA A 286 97.62 4.32 43.31
C ALA A 286 96.44 5.32 43.28
N GLY A 287 95.47 5.09 42.38
CA GLY A 287 94.28 5.93 42.23
C GLY A 287 93.93 6.38 40.80
N SER A 288 94.84 6.23 39.81
CA SER A 288 94.59 6.70 38.43
C SER A 288 93.44 5.98 37.70
N LEU A 289 93.30 4.66 37.87
CA LEU A 289 92.17 3.89 37.33
C LEU A 289 90.81 4.35 37.92
N ARG A 290 90.81 4.79 39.19
CA ARG A 290 89.63 5.33 39.87
C ARG A 290 89.22 6.69 39.29
N ALA A 291 90.21 7.53 38.93
CA ALA A 291 89.99 8.80 38.25
C ALA A 291 89.41 8.62 36.83
N ALA A 292 89.95 7.67 36.05
CA ALA A 292 89.45 7.33 34.71
C ALA A 292 88.00 6.76 34.73
N LEU A 293 87.66 5.94 35.72
CA LEU A 293 86.30 5.43 35.92
C LEU A 293 85.31 6.50 36.39
N SER A 294 85.75 7.47 37.22
CA SER A 294 84.92 8.63 37.56
C SER A 294 84.70 9.58 36.38
N GLU A 295 85.63 9.64 35.43
CA GLU A 295 85.50 10.44 34.22
C GLU A 295 84.57 9.78 33.17
N LEU A 296 84.58 8.45 33.05
CA LEU A 296 83.59 7.69 32.27
C LEU A 296 82.17 7.89 32.83
N LYS A 297 82.01 7.92 34.16
CA LYS A 297 80.74 8.23 34.83
C LYS A 297 80.26 9.66 34.55
N ARG A 298 81.18 10.63 34.46
CA ARG A 298 80.87 12.03 34.11
C ARG A 298 80.49 12.19 32.64
N LEU A 299 81.13 11.46 31.72
CA LEU A 299 80.79 11.48 30.29
C LEU A 299 79.41 10.85 30.01
N ILE A 300 79.03 9.79 30.73
CA ILE A 300 77.68 9.20 30.65
C ILE A 300 76.62 10.16 31.22
N GLN A 301 76.97 10.91 32.28
CA GLN A 301 76.09 11.93 32.85
C GLN A 301 75.90 13.14 31.91
N ASN A 302 76.94 13.54 31.16
CA ASN A 302 76.87 14.64 30.20
C ASN A 302 76.06 14.32 28.93
N VAL A 303 75.94 13.05 28.52
CA VAL A 303 75.04 12.64 27.41
C VAL A 303 73.57 12.67 27.86
N LEU A 304 73.31 12.46 29.15
CA LEU A 304 71.97 12.53 29.74
C LEU A 304 71.51 13.98 30.03
N ASP A 305 72.46 14.89 30.34
CA ASP A 305 72.16 16.30 30.63
C ASP A 305 72.30 17.24 29.41
N GLY A 306 72.57 16.71 28.21
CA GLY A 306 72.67 17.46 26.94
C GLY A 306 71.36 17.82 26.25
N ALA A 307 70.20 17.48 26.84
CA ALA A 307 68.88 17.81 26.28
C ALA A 307 68.31 19.16 26.74
N ASP A 308 68.89 19.80 27.76
CA ASP A 308 68.33 21.01 28.37
C ASP A 308 69.28 22.20 28.21
N SER A 309 69.25 22.84 27.05
CA SER A 309 69.87 24.14 26.83
C SER A 309 68.99 25.03 25.97
N THR A 310 67.94 25.61 26.58
CA THR A 310 67.23 26.79 26.04
C THR A 310 67.02 27.83 27.13
N SER A 311 68.10 28.43 27.62
CA SER A 311 68.05 29.63 28.46
C SER A 311 68.62 30.82 27.70
N SER A 312 67.88 31.28 26.68
CA SER A 312 68.00 32.64 26.11
C SER A 312 66.87 32.93 25.10
N ARG A 313 65.60 32.76 25.48
CA ARG A 313 64.42 33.20 24.69
C ARG A 313 63.23 33.73 25.49
N ARG A 314 63.32 33.94 26.81
CA ARG A 314 62.16 34.27 27.67
C ARG A 314 61.49 35.65 27.47
N SER A 315 61.80 36.42 26.43
CA SER A 315 61.06 37.67 26.13
C SER A 315 60.35 37.64 24.78
N ASP A 316 60.96 37.02 23.77
CA ASP A 316 60.29 36.72 22.50
C ASP A 316 59.35 35.51 22.62
N ASP A 317 59.66 34.55 23.50
CA ASP A 317 58.81 33.38 23.77
C ASP A 317 57.54 33.79 24.53
N ASP A 318 57.64 34.62 25.57
CA ASP A 318 56.46 35.13 26.30
C ASP A 318 55.55 36.03 25.43
N THR A 319 56.12 36.80 24.49
CA THR A 319 55.34 37.62 23.56
C THR A 319 54.71 36.82 22.42
N LEU A 320 55.39 35.79 21.93
CA LEU A 320 54.85 34.82 20.98
C LEU A 320 53.80 33.91 21.64
N GLU A 321 53.99 33.49 22.89
CA GLU A 321 53.01 32.74 23.67
C GLU A 321 51.74 33.57 23.91
N GLU A 322 51.88 34.86 24.24
CA GLU A 322 50.74 35.76 24.40
C GLU A 322 50.05 36.05 23.04
N GLN A 323 50.80 36.14 21.93
CA GLN A 323 50.22 36.22 20.58
C GLN A 323 49.52 34.93 20.16
N ILE A 324 50.08 33.76 20.48
CA ILE A 324 49.47 32.45 20.26
C ILE A 324 48.22 32.32 21.12
N ARG A 325 48.25 32.78 22.38
CA ARG A 325 47.08 32.80 23.25
C ARG A 325 45.98 33.68 22.67
N ARG A 326 46.28 34.92 22.26
CA ARG A 326 45.31 35.83 21.63
C ARG A 326 44.76 35.28 20.32
N THR A 327 45.60 34.77 19.42
CA THR A 327 45.13 34.15 18.17
C THR A 327 44.35 32.87 18.42
N SER A 328 44.66 32.11 19.48
CA SER A 328 43.89 30.93 19.89
C SER A 328 42.53 31.31 20.48
N GLU A 329 42.47 32.41 21.24
CA GLU A 329 41.25 33.00 21.81
C GLU A 329 40.38 33.59 20.70
N ASP A 330 40.95 34.33 19.76
CA ASP A 330 40.26 34.84 18.56
C ASP A 330 39.77 33.69 17.68
N SER A 331 40.57 32.64 17.49
CA SER A 331 40.16 31.42 16.77
C SER A 331 39.05 30.66 17.51
N ARG A 332 39.05 30.69 18.86
CA ARG A 332 37.97 30.10 19.68
C ARG A 332 36.70 30.93 19.57
N ALA A 333 36.79 32.26 19.66
CA ALA A 333 35.67 33.17 19.46
C ALA A 333 35.08 33.07 18.05
N LEU A 334 35.92 32.95 17.01
CA LEU A 334 35.44 32.72 15.63
C LEU A 334 34.72 31.37 15.51
N ARG A 335 35.23 30.30 16.14
CA ARG A 335 34.56 29.00 16.17
C ARG A 335 33.21 29.07 16.87
N GLU A 336 33.13 29.75 18.01
CA GLU A 336 31.87 29.94 18.75
C GLU A 336 30.85 30.76 17.94
N LEU A 337 31.28 31.80 17.22
CA LEU A 337 30.41 32.55 16.31
C LEU A 337 29.93 31.69 15.15
N MET A 338 30.81 30.92 14.51
CA MET A 338 30.44 30.01 13.42
C MET A 338 29.51 28.88 13.90
N GLU A 339 29.71 28.37 15.12
CA GLU A 339 28.81 27.40 15.75
C GLU A 339 27.45 28.03 16.07
N GLY A 340 27.44 29.28 16.54
CA GLY A 340 26.22 30.06 16.75
C GLY A 340 25.45 30.32 15.46
N GLU A 341 26.14 30.69 14.37
CA GLU A 341 25.54 30.85 13.04
C GLU A 341 25.03 29.53 12.49
N ARG A 342 25.79 28.43 12.64
CA ARG A 342 25.32 27.07 12.29
C ARG A 342 24.11 26.65 13.10
N GLY A 343 24.04 27.04 14.38
CA GLY A 343 22.88 26.81 15.24
C GLY A 343 21.64 27.56 14.75
N LYS A 344 21.77 28.85 14.43
CA LYS A 344 20.70 29.65 13.83
C LYS A 344 20.26 29.11 12.48
N LEU A 345 21.20 28.66 11.65
CA LEU A 345 20.90 28.06 10.35
C LEU A 345 20.12 26.74 10.51
N ARG A 346 20.50 25.89 11.48
CA ARG A 346 19.75 24.67 11.84
C ARG A 346 18.33 25.00 12.30
N GLN A 347 18.16 25.97 13.20
CA GLN A 347 16.84 26.42 13.63
C GLN A 347 15.99 26.92 12.45
N SER A 348 16.57 27.73 11.56
CA SER A 348 15.85 28.21 10.37
C SER A 348 15.48 27.08 9.40
N LEU A 349 16.31 26.04 9.29
CA LEU A 349 16.02 24.86 8.49
C LEU A 349 14.89 24.03 9.10
N GLU A 350 14.89 23.85 10.42
CA GLU A 350 13.82 23.16 11.16
C GLU A 350 12.49 23.91 11.05
N GLU A 351 12.52 25.25 11.12
CA GLU A 351 11.35 26.11 10.89
C GLU A 351 10.85 26.00 9.45
N LEU A 352 11.75 26.02 8.46
CA LEU A 352 11.40 25.81 7.05
C LEU A 352 10.80 24.42 6.82
N GLN A 353 11.33 23.37 7.46
CA GLN A 353 10.78 22.01 7.37
C GLN A 353 9.41 21.90 8.05
N ARG A 354 9.19 22.58 9.18
CA ARG A 354 7.87 22.68 9.83
C ARG A 354 6.86 23.40 8.94
N LEU A 355 7.23 24.56 8.41
CA LEU A 355 6.37 25.32 7.49
C LEU A 355 6.09 24.54 6.20
N HIS A 356 7.10 23.86 5.66
CA HIS A 356 6.92 22.99 4.49
C HIS A 356 5.94 21.85 4.77
N SER A 357 6.10 21.15 5.90
CA SER A 357 5.17 20.11 6.35
C SER A 357 3.74 20.64 6.55
N GLN A 358 3.61 21.87 7.05
CA GLN A 358 2.31 22.52 7.23
C GLN A 358 1.68 22.89 5.88
N VAL A 359 2.46 23.40 4.93
CA VAL A 359 2.00 23.72 3.57
C VAL A 359 1.60 22.47 2.81
N THR A 360 2.33 21.35 2.95
CA THR A 360 1.97 20.08 2.31
C THR A 360 0.67 19.52 2.87
N LEU A 361 0.48 19.54 4.20
CA LEU A 361 -0.78 19.16 4.85
C LEU A 361 -1.95 20.01 4.34
N LEU A 362 -1.81 21.34 4.39
CA LEU A 362 -2.85 22.26 3.90
C LEU A 362 -3.13 22.07 2.40
N SER A 363 -2.12 21.71 1.61
CA SER A 363 -2.30 21.42 0.18
C SER A 363 -3.12 20.15 -0.03
N VAL A 364 -2.88 19.10 0.76
CA VAL A 364 -3.66 17.85 0.74
C VAL A 364 -5.09 18.08 1.22
N GLU A 365 -5.28 18.87 2.28
CA GLU A 365 -6.61 19.28 2.75
C GLU A 365 -7.35 20.09 1.67
N MET A 366 -6.66 21.00 0.99
CA MET A 366 -7.24 21.75 -0.13
C MET A 366 -7.61 20.85 -1.32
N THR A 367 -6.82 19.82 -1.64
CA THR A 367 -7.18 18.89 -2.71
C THR A 367 -8.35 18.00 -2.33
N THR A 368 -8.40 17.51 -1.09
CA THR A 368 -9.53 16.68 -0.62
C THR A 368 -10.83 17.47 -0.57
N LEU A 369 -10.82 18.70 -0.06
CA LEU A 369 -11.99 19.59 -0.07
C LEU A 369 -12.42 19.97 -1.49
N LYS A 370 -11.48 20.13 -2.43
CA LYS A 370 -11.80 20.33 -3.86
C LYS A 370 -12.51 19.11 -4.44
N GLU A 371 -11.98 17.91 -4.21
CA GLU A 371 -12.59 16.67 -4.66
C GLU A 371 -13.98 16.45 -4.05
N GLU A 372 -14.18 16.73 -2.77
CA GLU A 372 -15.51 16.64 -2.13
C GLU A 372 -16.50 17.62 -2.75
N ARG A 373 -16.10 18.87 -2.96
CA ARG A 373 -16.94 19.87 -3.61
C ARG A 373 -17.26 19.49 -5.06
N ASP A 374 -16.32 18.94 -5.81
CA ASP A 374 -16.57 18.48 -7.18
C ASP A 374 -17.45 17.22 -7.21
N ARG A 375 -17.31 16.31 -6.24
CA ARG A 375 -18.23 15.16 -6.04
C ARG A 375 -19.65 15.63 -5.74
N LEU A 376 -19.82 16.56 -4.80
CA LEU A 376 -21.13 17.10 -4.45
C LEU A 376 -21.76 17.87 -5.61
N ARG A 377 -20.95 18.59 -6.38
CA ARG A 377 -21.39 19.27 -7.60
C ARG A 377 -21.82 18.27 -8.68
N GLY A 378 -21.06 17.20 -8.89
CA GLY A 378 -21.43 16.12 -9.81
C GLY A 378 -22.74 15.44 -9.41
N ALA A 379 -22.92 15.13 -8.12
CA ALA A 379 -24.16 14.55 -7.60
C ALA A 379 -25.36 15.51 -7.70
N ALA A 380 -25.15 16.82 -7.59
CA ALA A 380 -26.20 17.82 -7.83
C ALA A 380 -26.50 18.01 -9.32
N GLU A 381 -25.53 17.79 -10.19
CA GLU A 381 -25.64 17.84 -11.65
C GLU A 381 -26.10 16.51 -12.27
N ASP A 382 -26.40 15.48 -11.46
CA ASP A 382 -27.00 14.20 -11.89
C ASP A 382 -28.45 14.41 -12.36
N LYS A 383 -28.56 15.08 -13.52
CA LYS A 383 -29.80 15.34 -14.25
C LYS A 383 -30.53 14.05 -14.54
N GLU A 384 -29.82 12.95 -14.77
CA GLU A 384 -30.44 11.66 -15.02
C GLU A 384 -31.22 11.13 -13.80
N ALA A 385 -30.71 11.31 -12.58
CA ALA A 385 -31.43 10.91 -11.36
C ALA A 385 -32.68 11.78 -11.17
N SER A 386 -32.56 13.09 -11.42
CA SER A 386 -33.69 14.02 -11.41
C SER A 386 -34.73 13.71 -12.51
N GLU A 387 -34.30 13.31 -13.70
CA GLU A 387 -35.17 12.92 -14.81
C GLU A 387 -35.89 11.61 -14.53
N ARG A 388 -35.20 10.61 -13.96
CA ARG A 388 -35.82 9.35 -13.50
C ARG A 388 -36.87 9.62 -12.42
N LEU A 389 -36.58 10.50 -11.47
CA LEU A 389 -37.56 10.92 -10.44
C LEU A 389 -38.79 11.58 -11.10
N LEU A 390 -38.59 12.51 -12.03
CA LEU A 390 -39.68 13.17 -12.73
C LEU A 390 -40.52 12.20 -13.56
N GLN A 391 -39.87 11.22 -14.21
CA GLN A 391 -40.58 10.17 -14.94
C GLN A 391 -41.43 9.31 -13.99
N ALA A 392 -40.87 8.89 -12.85
CA ALA A 392 -41.62 8.13 -11.84
C ALA A 392 -42.82 8.91 -11.28
N ILE A 393 -42.70 10.24 -11.11
CA ILE A 393 -43.81 11.10 -10.72
C ILE A 393 -44.90 11.12 -11.80
N ARG A 394 -44.52 11.26 -13.09
CA ARG A 394 -45.48 11.23 -14.21
C ARG A 394 -46.21 9.89 -14.30
N ASP A 395 -45.49 8.78 -14.20
CA ASP A 395 -46.06 7.44 -14.27
C ASP A 395 -47.04 7.20 -13.12
N ARG A 396 -46.70 7.67 -11.90
CA ARG A 396 -47.59 7.63 -10.74
C ARG A 396 -48.85 8.44 -10.99
N ASP A 397 -48.73 9.67 -11.49
CA ASP A 397 -49.86 10.56 -11.71
C ASP A 397 -50.79 10.02 -12.82
N GLU A 398 -50.24 9.41 -13.87
CA GLU A 398 -51.00 8.71 -14.90
C GLU A 398 -51.75 7.50 -14.33
N ALA A 399 -51.10 6.71 -13.46
CA ALA A 399 -51.74 5.58 -12.79
C ALA A 399 -52.90 6.04 -11.88
N ILE A 400 -52.72 7.16 -11.17
CA ILE A 400 -53.79 7.77 -10.35
C ILE A 400 -54.95 8.22 -11.24
N ALA A 401 -54.68 8.86 -12.38
CA ALA A 401 -55.71 9.28 -13.33
C ALA A 401 -56.50 8.08 -13.87
N LYS A 402 -55.81 6.99 -14.27
CA LYS A 402 -56.45 5.74 -14.71
C LYS A 402 -57.30 5.12 -13.62
N LYS A 403 -56.79 5.06 -12.38
CA LYS A 403 -57.55 4.56 -11.22
C LYS A 403 -58.84 5.37 -11.02
N ASN A 404 -58.75 6.70 -10.99
CA ASN A 404 -59.91 7.56 -10.80
C ASN A 404 -60.94 7.39 -11.93
N ALA A 405 -60.49 7.22 -13.18
CA ALA A 405 -61.39 6.95 -14.30
C ALA A 405 -62.14 5.62 -14.14
N VAL A 406 -61.45 4.55 -13.72
CA VAL A 406 -62.08 3.26 -13.43
C VAL A 406 -63.05 3.35 -12.25
N GLU A 407 -62.71 4.09 -11.19
CA GLU A 407 -63.62 4.31 -10.06
C GLU A 407 -64.90 5.04 -10.48
N VAL A 408 -64.81 6.03 -11.38
CA VAL A 408 -65.98 6.71 -11.95
C VAL A 408 -66.85 5.74 -12.74
N GLU A 409 -66.27 4.96 -13.65
CA GLU A 409 -67.04 3.96 -14.42
C GLU A 409 -67.66 2.89 -13.51
N LEU A 410 -66.98 2.47 -12.46
CA LEU A 410 -67.52 1.55 -11.47
C LEU A 410 -68.75 2.16 -10.76
N THR A 411 -68.68 3.43 -10.36
CA THR A 411 -69.83 4.10 -9.74
C THR A 411 -71.00 4.21 -10.71
N LYS A 412 -70.74 4.46 -11.99
CA LYS A 412 -71.75 4.52 -13.05
C LYS A 412 -72.41 3.15 -13.26
N CYS A 413 -71.63 2.08 -13.42
CA CYS A 413 -72.18 0.73 -13.54
C CYS A 413 -73.01 0.33 -12.30
N LYS A 414 -72.61 0.76 -11.11
CA LYS A 414 -73.38 0.52 -9.88
C LYS A 414 -74.72 1.23 -9.91
N ILE A 415 -74.76 2.48 -10.37
CA ILE A 415 -76.00 3.25 -10.56
C ILE A 415 -76.89 2.57 -11.60
N ASP A 416 -76.34 2.16 -12.74
CA ASP A 416 -77.08 1.47 -13.80
C ASP A 416 -77.69 0.15 -13.29
N MET A 417 -76.92 -0.63 -12.52
CA MET A 417 -77.41 -1.86 -11.88
C MET A 417 -78.55 -1.58 -10.89
N MET A 418 -78.42 -0.53 -10.06
CA MET A 418 -79.49 -0.13 -9.13
C MET A 418 -80.76 0.31 -9.87
N SER A 419 -80.61 1.06 -10.98
CA SER A 419 -81.72 1.48 -11.85
C SER A 419 -82.41 0.28 -12.48
N LEU A 420 -81.65 -0.66 -13.06
CA LEU A 420 -82.19 -1.86 -13.68
C LEU A 420 -82.89 -2.75 -12.65
N ASN A 421 -82.33 -2.88 -11.43
CA ASN A 421 -82.97 -3.62 -10.35
C ASN A 421 -84.29 -2.98 -9.91
N SER A 422 -84.37 -1.65 -9.87
CA SER A 422 -85.64 -0.93 -9.63
C SER A 422 -86.66 -1.24 -10.73
N GLN A 423 -86.26 -1.15 -12.01
CA GLN A 423 -87.14 -1.46 -13.14
C GLN A 423 -87.63 -2.91 -13.10
N LEU A 424 -86.76 -3.86 -12.72
CA LEU A 424 -87.12 -5.25 -12.56
C LEU A 424 -88.15 -5.45 -11.45
N LEU A 425 -87.95 -4.81 -10.28
CA LEU A 425 -88.91 -4.85 -9.18
C LEU A 425 -90.27 -4.28 -9.59
N ASP A 426 -90.28 -3.15 -10.32
CA ASP A 426 -91.51 -2.56 -10.83
C ASP A 426 -92.23 -3.49 -11.83
N ALA A 427 -91.49 -4.13 -12.74
CA ALA A 427 -92.04 -5.11 -13.68
C ALA A 427 -92.59 -6.36 -12.99
N ILE A 428 -91.90 -6.86 -11.97
CA ILE A 428 -92.40 -7.96 -11.12
C ILE A 428 -93.70 -7.53 -10.43
N GLN A 429 -93.74 -6.34 -9.85
CA GLN A 429 -94.93 -5.82 -9.17
C GLN A 429 -96.11 -5.68 -10.15
N GLN A 430 -95.88 -5.15 -11.35
CA GLN A 430 -96.90 -5.09 -12.40
C GLN A 430 -97.40 -6.48 -12.80
N LYS A 431 -96.50 -7.45 -12.97
CA LYS A 431 -96.87 -8.84 -13.30
C LYS A 431 -97.69 -9.49 -12.19
N VAL A 432 -97.32 -9.28 -10.93
CA VAL A 432 -98.07 -9.77 -9.76
C VAL A 432 -99.48 -9.17 -9.74
N ASN A 433 -99.61 -7.85 -9.94
CA ASN A 433 -100.91 -7.18 -9.99
C ASN A 433 -101.79 -7.72 -11.13
N LEU A 434 -101.24 -7.94 -12.32
CA LEU A 434 -101.96 -8.53 -13.45
C LEU A 434 -102.37 -9.99 -13.18
N SER A 435 -101.50 -10.78 -12.54
CA SER A 435 -101.82 -12.16 -12.14
C SER A 435 -102.98 -12.19 -11.15
N GLN A 436 -102.96 -11.31 -10.14
CA GLN A 436 -104.06 -11.18 -9.18
C GLN A 436 -105.36 -10.76 -9.84
N GLN A 437 -105.32 -9.84 -10.81
CA GLN A 437 -106.50 -9.46 -11.59
C GLN A 437 -107.03 -10.66 -12.40
N LEU A 438 -106.16 -11.41 -13.08
CA LEU A 438 -106.56 -12.60 -13.85
C LEU A 438 -107.19 -13.68 -12.96
N GLU A 439 -106.62 -13.94 -11.79
CA GLU A 439 -107.22 -14.84 -10.80
C GLU A 439 -108.61 -14.35 -10.38
N ALA A 440 -108.77 -13.06 -10.07
CA ALA A 440 -110.07 -12.48 -9.75
C ALA A 440 -111.09 -12.63 -10.88
N TRP A 441 -110.69 -12.41 -12.14
CA TRP A 441 -111.54 -12.64 -13.31
C TRP A 441 -111.91 -14.10 -13.49
N GLN A 442 -110.98 -15.03 -13.25
CA GLN A 442 -111.25 -16.47 -13.30
C GLN A 442 -112.25 -16.88 -12.22
N PHE A 443 -112.08 -16.44 -10.98
CA PHE A 443 -113.04 -16.70 -9.90
C PHE A 443 -114.43 -16.13 -10.22
N ALA A 444 -114.50 -14.90 -10.74
CA ALA A 444 -115.78 -14.30 -11.15
C ALA A 444 -116.45 -15.07 -12.30
N SER A 445 -115.68 -15.47 -13.32
CA SER A 445 -116.18 -16.26 -14.46
C SER A 445 -116.65 -17.65 -14.04
N SER A 446 -115.86 -18.36 -13.22
CA SER A 446 -116.26 -19.65 -12.64
C SER A 446 -117.50 -19.52 -11.76
N GLY A 447 -117.62 -18.46 -10.96
CA GLY A 447 -118.81 -18.16 -10.18
C GLY A 447 -120.05 -17.88 -11.04
N LEU A 448 -119.90 -17.13 -12.13
CA LEU A 448 -120.99 -16.91 -13.08
C LEU A 448 -121.39 -18.21 -13.80
N PHE A 449 -120.41 -19.05 -14.15
CA PHE A 449 -120.66 -20.35 -14.78
C PHE A 449 -121.39 -21.30 -13.83
N THR A 450 -121.03 -21.35 -12.54
CA THR A 450 -121.74 -22.18 -11.56
C THR A 450 -123.16 -21.68 -11.30
N ILE A 451 -123.38 -20.36 -11.23
CA ILE A 451 -124.73 -19.77 -11.14
C ILE A 451 -125.56 -20.12 -12.38
N TRP A 452 -124.98 -20.01 -13.58
CA TRP A 452 -125.65 -20.36 -14.82
C TRP A 452 -126.04 -21.85 -14.88
N LEU A 453 -125.14 -22.75 -14.46
CA LEU A 453 -125.41 -24.19 -14.34
C LEU A 453 -126.55 -24.49 -13.35
N LEU A 454 -126.56 -23.83 -12.19
CA LEU A 454 -127.62 -23.95 -11.19
C LEU A 454 -128.98 -23.50 -11.75
N TRP A 455 -129.03 -22.42 -12.53
CA TRP A 455 -130.28 -21.95 -13.16
C TRP A 455 -130.76 -22.88 -14.27
N PHE A 456 -129.86 -23.57 -14.98
CA PHE A 456 -130.22 -24.53 -16.02
C PHE A 456 -130.71 -25.88 -15.48
N LEU A 457 -130.32 -26.25 -14.26
CA LEU A 457 -130.67 -27.52 -13.59
C LEU A 457 -131.95 -27.45 -12.74
N ILE A 458 -132.52 -26.26 -12.53
CA ILE A 458 -133.83 -26.01 -11.90
C ILE A 458 -134.86 -25.83 -13.02
#